data_AF-A0A109QW01-F1
#
_entry.id   AF-A0A109QW01-F1
#
_cell.length_a   1.000
_cell.length_b   1.000
_cell.length_c   1.000
_cell.angle_alpha   90.00
_cell.angle_beta   90.00
_cell.angle_gamma   90.00
#
_symmetry.space_group_name_H-M   'P 1'
#
loop_
_entity.id
_entity.type
_entity.pdbx_description
1 polymer ?
#
loop_
_entity_poly.entity_id
_entity_poly.type
_entity_poly.pdbx_seq_one_letter_code
_entity_poly.pdbx_strand_id
1 'polypeptide(L)'
;LGQNDCTLEITPVKDHDNGPFCFRVELVRTEGNEPTKDMFSFVEDCVELNMLTEPPTPTLIQPMAATQGEPYIVICSVMHTCPTDVPTLTWNWKTEGIIMFHRQIHSGNWETQSILTFIPEEKDDNRELTCTAAFNGGLKSSATFTLGVKRIENYNHIIIPAVVGIGTALLFGIFCIFMAKKYKTRIAKL
;
A
#
# COMPACT_ATOMS: atom_id res chain seq x y z
N LEU A 1 -28.38 -30.38 10.99
CA LEU A 1 -27.06 -30.18 10.35
C LEU A 1 -27.26 -30.16 8.84
N GLY A 2 -27.66 -29.02 8.27
CA GLY A 2 -28.22 -28.94 6.92
C GLY A 2 -27.33 -28.30 5.86
N GLN A 3 -26.12 -27.84 6.22
CA GLN A 3 -25.25 -27.07 5.31
C GLN A 3 -23.81 -27.60 5.22
N ASN A 4 -23.45 -28.69 5.92
CA ASN A 4 -22.07 -29.20 6.00
C ASN A 4 -21.04 -28.13 6.42
N ASP A 5 -21.48 -27.09 7.14
CA ASP A 5 -20.63 -26.03 7.66
C ASP A 5 -20.39 -26.28 9.16
N CYS A 6 -19.13 -26.39 9.53
CA CYS A 6 -18.66 -26.63 10.89
C CYS A 6 -17.65 -25.56 11.32
N THR A 7 -17.74 -24.36 10.71
CA THR A 7 -16.88 -23.23 11.03
C THR A 7 -17.02 -22.82 12.49
N LEU A 8 -15.89 -22.58 13.14
CA LEU A 8 -15.80 -22.15 14.54
C LEU A 8 -15.33 -20.69 14.60
N GLU A 9 -16.01 -19.89 15.41
CA GLU A 9 -15.62 -18.52 15.75
C GLU A 9 -15.49 -18.40 17.26
N ILE A 10 -14.40 -17.79 17.74
CA ILE A 10 -14.10 -17.57 19.17
C ILE A 10 -13.87 -16.08 19.39
N THR A 11 -14.80 -15.43 20.09
CA THR A 11 -14.75 -13.99 20.34
C THR A 11 -15.22 -13.67 21.76
N PRO A 12 -14.38 -13.10 22.66
CA PRO A 12 -12.96 -12.82 22.48
C PRO A 12 -12.08 -14.08 22.67
N VAL A 13 -10.98 -14.17 21.93
CA VAL A 13 -9.93 -15.19 22.16
C VAL A 13 -9.14 -14.88 23.43
N LYS A 14 -8.85 -15.93 24.21
CA LYS A 14 -8.08 -15.85 25.46
C LYS A 14 -6.90 -16.82 25.46
N ASP A 15 -6.04 -16.67 26.46
CA ASP A 15 -4.85 -17.50 26.67
C ASP A 15 -5.18 -18.98 26.94
N HIS A 16 -6.30 -19.28 27.59
CA HIS A 16 -6.73 -20.66 27.82
C HIS A 16 -7.38 -21.32 26.59
N ASP A 17 -7.59 -20.58 25.49
CA ASP A 17 -8.13 -21.13 24.24
C ASP A 17 -7.03 -21.72 23.34
N ASN A 18 -5.76 -21.57 23.73
CA ASN A 18 -4.64 -22.16 23.00
C ASN A 18 -4.75 -23.69 22.92
N GLY A 19 -4.47 -24.26 21.75
CA GLY A 19 -4.32 -25.70 21.58
C GLY A 19 -4.78 -26.22 20.22
N PRO A 20 -4.69 -27.54 20.02
CA PRO A 20 -5.25 -28.19 18.85
C PRO A 20 -6.77 -28.32 18.99
N PHE A 21 -7.48 -27.94 17.94
CA PHE A 21 -8.90 -28.12 17.77
C PHE A 21 -9.13 -29.21 16.72
N CYS A 22 -9.60 -30.37 17.17
CA CYS A 22 -9.98 -31.47 16.31
C CYS A 22 -11.50 -31.53 16.22
N PHE A 23 -12.03 -31.60 15.01
CA PHE A 23 -13.48 -31.68 14.83
C PHE A 23 -13.99 -33.09 15.15
N ARG A 24 -15.12 -33.18 15.85
CA ARG A 24 -15.82 -34.43 16.15
C ARG A 24 -17.30 -34.28 15.83
N VAL A 25 -17.84 -35.22 15.07
CA VAL A 25 -19.26 -35.30 14.76
C VAL A 25 -19.88 -36.47 15.50
N GLU A 26 -21.08 -36.25 16.04
CA GLU A 26 -21.87 -37.27 16.72
C GLU A 26 -23.28 -37.29 16.10
N LEU A 27 -23.71 -38.47 15.63
CA LEU A 27 -25.03 -38.63 15.04
C LEU A 27 -26.04 -38.93 16.14
N VAL A 28 -26.79 -37.91 16.56
CA VAL A 28 -27.92 -38.07 17.48
C VAL A 28 -29.11 -38.64 16.72
N ARG A 29 -29.60 -39.82 17.13
CA ARG A 29 -30.71 -40.54 16.47
C ARG A 29 -32.04 -40.43 17.21
N THR A 30 -32.01 -39.99 18.47
CA THR A 30 -33.17 -39.89 19.35
C THR A 30 -33.35 -38.46 19.84
N GLU A 31 -34.59 -38.02 20.07
CA GLU A 31 -34.92 -36.64 20.47
C GLU A 31 -34.30 -36.21 21.83
N GLY A 32 -33.78 -37.17 22.61
CA GLY A 32 -33.19 -36.92 23.93
C GLY A 32 -31.72 -36.46 23.93
N ASN A 33 -31.07 -36.26 22.77
CA ASN A 33 -29.63 -35.97 22.69
C ASN A 33 -28.75 -36.98 23.43
N GLU A 34 -29.21 -38.23 23.55
CA GLU A 34 -28.45 -39.29 24.21
C GLU A 34 -27.18 -39.61 23.40
N PRO A 35 -26.02 -39.80 24.06
CA PRO A 35 -24.78 -40.13 23.37
C PRO A 35 -24.94 -41.40 22.52
N THR A 36 -24.61 -41.32 21.24
CA THR A 36 -24.63 -42.48 20.35
C THR A 36 -23.24 -43.06 20.15
N LYS A 37 -23.18 -44.30 19.66
CA LYS A 37 -21.90 -44.92 19.23
C LYS A 37 -21.43 -44.42 17.86
N ASP A 38 -22.29 -43.71 17.14
CA ASP A 38 -22.02 -43.21 15.80
C ASP A 38 -21.32 -41.86 15.89
N MET A 39 -20.05 -41.90 16.27
CA MET A 39 -19.17 -40.74 16.37
C MET A 39 -17.96 -40.91 15.46
N PHE A 40 -17.44 -39.79 14.96
CA PHE A 40 -16.18 -39.78 14.23
C PHE A 40 -15.39 -38.52 14.60
N SER A 41 -14.11 -38.69 14.87
CA SER A 41 -13.17 -37.61 15.18
C SER A 41 -12.14 -37.47 14.08
N PHE A 42 -11.98 -36.27 13.54
CA PHE A 42 -10.99 -35.92 12.54
C PHE A 42 -9.67 -35.56 13.23
N VAL A 43 -9.01 -36.58 13.81
CA VAL A 43 -7.79 -36.40 14.63
C VAL A 43 -6.53 -36.09 13.81
N GLU A 44 -6.54 -36.35 12.51
CA GLU A 44 -5.45 -36.03 11.59
C GLU A 44 -5.59 -34.63 10.97
N ASP A 45 -6.78 -34.00 11.07
CA ASP A 45 -7.11 -32.70 10.47
C ASP A 45 -7.33 -31.62 11.55
N CYS A 46 -6.60 -31.69 12.66
CA CYS A 46 -6.72 -30.69 13.72
C CYS A 46 -6.08 -29.36 13.31
N VAL A 47 -6.64 -28.25 13.78
CA VAL A 47 -6.08 -26.91 13.61
C VAL A 47 -5.49 -26.42 14.93
N GLU A 48 -4.31 -25.82 14.89
CA GLU A 48 -3.69 -25.25 16.09
C GLU A 48 -4.06 -23.77 16.24
N LEU A 49 -4.74 -23.43 17.33
CA LEU A 49 -5.01 -22.04 17.68
C LEU A 49 -3.92 -21.55 18.64
N ASN A 50 -3.23 -20.51 18.22
CA ASN A 50 -2.22 -19.81 19.01
C ASN A 50 -2.64 -18.35 19.20
N MET A 51 -2.94 -17.97 20.44
CA MET A 51 -3.32 -16.61 20.82
C MET A 51 -2.07 -15.73 20.85
N LEU A 52 -2.15 -14.60 20.15
CA LEU A 52 -1.11 -13.56 20.14
C LEU A 52 -1.50 -12.45 21.11
N THR A 53 -0.63 -12.18 22.09
CA THR A 53 -0.83 -11.07 23.03
C THR A 53 -0.66 -9.71 22.35
N GLU A 54 0.23 -9.64 21.35
CA GLU A 54 0.47 -8.46 20.54
C GLU A 54 -0.07 -8.66 19.12
N PRO A 55 -0.70 -7.65 18.52
CA PRO A 55 -1.19 -7.75 17.15
C PRO A 55 -0.03 -7.91 16.16
N PRO A 56 -0.20 -8.70 15.09
CA PRO A 56 0.84 -8.88 14.09
C PRO A 56 1.18 -7.54 13.41
N THR A 57 2.47 -7.28 13.25
CA THR A 57 2.96 -6.06 12.58
C THR A 57 2.71 -6.14 11.07
N PRO A 58 2.22 -5.06 10.43
CA PRO A 58 2.04 -5.05 8.98
C PRO A 58 3.39 -5.14 8.25
N THR A 59 3.38 -5.75 7.07
CA THR A 59 4.51 -5.77 6.15
C THR A 59 4.34 -4.69 5.09
N LEU A 60 5.40 -3.93 4.83
CA LEU A 60 5.44 -2.92 3.77
C LEU A 60 6.22 -3.42 2.56
N ILE A 61 5.64 -3.27 1.38
CA ILE A 61 6.25 -3.59 0.09
C ILE A 61 6.24 -2.31 -0.75
N GLN A 62 7.43 -1.82 -1.07
CA GLN A 62 7.63 -0.58 -1.82
C GLN A 62 8.91 -0.63 -2.65
N PRO A 63 9.00 0.12 -3.75
CA PRO A 63 10.26 0.37 -4.43
C PRO A 63 11.28 1.06 -3.50
N MET A 64 12.57 0.99 -3.84
CA MET A 64 13.63 1.59 -3.00
C MET A 64 13.61 3.13 -3.01
N ALA A 65 13.16 3.73 -4.12
CA ALA A 65 13.11 5.17 -4.28
C ALA A 65 11.94 5.55 -5.19
N ALA A 66 11.37 6.72 -4.91
CA ALA A 66 10.38 7.35 -5.77
C ALA A 66 11.06 8.36 -6.70
N THR A 67 10.42 8.66 -7.82
CA THR A 67 10.79 9.77 -8.71
C THR A 67 9.75 10.87 -8.56
N GLN A 68 10.20 12.11 -8.43
CA GLN A 68 9.31 13.27 -8.37
C GLN A 68 8.38 13.31 -9.58
N GLY A 69 7.08 13.48 -9.35
CA GLY A 69 6.09 13.61 -10.42
C GLY A 69 5.67 12.30 -11.09
N GLU A 70 6.24 11.15 -10.70
CA GLU A 70 5.83 9.83 -11.18
C GLU A 70 4.96 9.10 -10.15
N PRO A 71 3.98 8.28 -10.56
CA PRO A 71 3.21 7.46 -9.63
C PRO A 71 4.09 6.51 -8.82
N TYR A 72 3.87 6.49 -7.52
CA TYR A 72 4.52 5.62 -6.56
C TYR A 72 3.49 4.76 -5.82
N ILE A 73 3.75 3.46 -5.73
CA ILE A 73 2.83 2.46 -5.18
C ILE A 73 3.48 1.81 -3.98
N VAL A 74 2.74 1.76 -2.88
CA VAL A 74 3.13 1.09 -1.63
C VAL A 74 2.03 0.11 -1.25
N ILE A 75 2.40 -1.10 -0.89
CA ILE A 75 1.47 -2.11 -0.39
C ILE A 75 1.76 -2.36 1.09
N CYS A 76 0.73 -2.27 1.92
CA CYS A 76 0.74 -2.72 3.29
C CYS A 76 -0.07 -3.99 3.40
N SER A 77 0.48 -5.04 3.98
CA SER A 77 -0.19 -6.33 4.19
C SER A 77 -0.16 -6.74 5.64
N VAL A 78 -1.24 -7.31 6.16
CA VAL A 78 -1.29 -7.89 7.50
C VAL A 78 -2.09 -9.20 7.50
N MET A 79 -1.60 -10.18 8.26
CA MET A 79 -2.27 -11.46 8.46
C MET A 79 -3.21 -11.39 9.66
N HIS A 80 -4.34 -12.08 9.59
CA HIS A 80 -5.31 -12.21 10.70
C HIS A 80 -6.10 -13.52 10.57
N THR A 81 -6.86 -13.89 11.61
CA THR A 81 -7.65 -15.13 11.65
C THR A 81 -9.16 -14.89 11.72
N CYS A 82 -9.59 -13.63 11.86
CA CYS A 82 -11.00 -13.26 11.99
C CYS A 82 -11.56 -12.66 10.67
N PRO A 83 -12.35 -13.41 9.88
CA PRO A 83 -12.99 -12.88 8.66
C PRO A 83 -14.22 -12.03 8.92
N THR A 84 -14.90 -12.23 10.04
CA THR A 84 -16.05 -11.43 10.48
C THR A 84 -15.62 -10.04 10.91
N ASP A 85 -14.44 -9.91 11.54
CA ASP A 85 -13.83 -8.65 11.94
C ASP A 85 -12.48 -8.41 11.26
N VAL A 86 -12.53 -7.97 10.00
CA VAL A 86 -11.35 -7.68 9.19
C VAL A 86 -10.58 -6.46 9.74
N PRO A 87 -9.23 -6.52 9.86
CA PRO A 87 -8.44 -5.38 10.29
C PRO A 87 -8.57 -4.17 9.36
N THR A 88 -8.67 -2.97 9.93
CA THR A 88 -8.66 -1.73 9.15
C THR A 88 -7.24 -1.23 8.98
N LEU A 89 -6.79 -1.07 7.73
CA LEU A 89 -5.49 -0.49 7.41
C LEU A 89 -5.63 1.00 7.08
N THR A 90 -4.82 1.83 7.73
CA THR A 90 -4.81 3.29 7.51
C THR A 90 -3.40 3.81 7.31
N TRP A 91 -3.26 4.85 6.50
CA TRP A 91 -1.98 5.51 6.23
C TRP A 91 -1.91 6.91 6.86
N ASN A 92 -0.73 7.35 7.27
CA ASN A 92 -0.46 8.77 7.60
C ASN A 92 -0.26 9.65 6.33
N TRP A 93 -1.02 9.34 5.28
CA TRP A 93 -1.02 10.01 4.00
C TRP A 93 -2.44 10.43 3.61
N LYS A 94 -2.59 11.15 2.50
CA LYS A 94 -3.91 11.43 1.92
C LYS A 94 -4.63 10.12 1.63
N THR A 95 -5.95 10.12 1.86
CA THR A 95 -6.81 8.94 1.67
C THR A 95 -7.21 8.69 0.22
N GLU A 96 -6.84 9.59 -0.69
CA GLU A 96 -7.04 9.43 -2.12
C GLU A 96 -6.13 8.32 -2.67
N GLY A 97 -6.68 7.44 -3.51
CA GLY A 97 -5.89 6.37 -4.14
C GLY A 97 -5.59 5.16 -3.24
N ILE A 98 -6.29 5.00 -2.12
CA ILE A 98 -6.25 3.80 -1.28
C ILE A 98 -7.20 2.74 -1.85
N ILE A 99 -6.69 1.52 -2.05
CA ILE A 99 -7.49 0.36 -2.41
C ILE A 99 -7.27 -0.74 -1.37
N MET A 100 -8.36 -1.34 -0.89
CA MET A 100 -8.33 -2.39 0.12
C MET A 100 -8.74 -3.75 -0.48
N PHE A 101 -8.02 -4.79 -0.12
CA PHE A 101 -8.31 -6.17 -0.50
C PHE A 101 -8.21 -7.07 0.73
N HIS A 102 -9.06 -8.08 0.81
CA HIS A 102 -8.97 -9.14 1.81
C HIS A 102 -9.11 -10.48 1.09
N ARG A 103 -8.33 -11.47 1.49
CA ARG A 103 -8.40 -12.82 0.91
C ARG A 103 -8.11 -13.88 1.95
N GLN A 104 -8.74 -15.03 1.78
CA GLN A 104 -8.40 -16.23 2.52
C GLN A 104 -7.13 -16.83 1.92
N ILE A 105 -6.15 -17.16 2.77
CA ILE A 105 -4.93 -17.84 2.35
C ILE A 105 -5.13 -19.34 2.48
N HIS A 106 -5.32 -19.83 3.71
CA HIS A 106 -5.55 -21.24 4.01
C HIS A 106 -5.96 -21.44 5.48
N SER A 107 -6.80 -22.44 5.77
CA SER A 107 -7.08 -22.93 7.13
C SER A 107 -7.34 -21.83 8.18
N GLY A 108 -8.31 -20.96 7.89
CA GLY A 108 -8.70 -19.86 8.79
C GLY A 108 -7.72 -18.68 8.83
N ASN A 109 -6.62 -18.71 8.08
CA ASN A 109 -5.70 -17.57 7.93
C ASN A 109 -6.12 -16.69 6.76
N TRP A 110 -6.20 -15.39 7.04
CA TRP A 110 -6.61 -14.34 6.12
C TRP A 110 -5.51 -13.29 5.99
N GLU A 111 -5.47 -12.66 4.84
CA GLU A 111 -4.59 -11.54 4.54
C GLU A 111 -5.42 -10.33 4.15
N THR A 112 -5.14 -9.19 4.78
CA THR A 112 -5.70 -7.89 4.39
C THR A 112 -4.58 -7.02 3.84
N GLN A 113 -4.82 -6.42 2.67
CA GLN A 113 -3.88 -5.57 1.97
C GLN A 113 -4.48 -4.18 1.70
N SER A 114 -3.64 -3.16 1.83
CA SER A 114 -3.91 -1.78 1.47
C SER A 114 -2.88 -1.32 0.46
N ILE A 115 -3.33 -0.89 -0.71
CA ILE A 115 -2.48 -0.34 -1.76
C ILE A 115 -2.65 1.17 -1.74
N LEU A 116 -1.57 1.89 -1.43
CA LEU A 116 -1.50 3.34 -1.48
C LEU A 116 -0.79 3.76 -2.77
N THR A 117 -1.49 4.49 -3.63
CA THR A 117 -0.92 5.07 -4.85
C THR A 117 -0.93 6.59 -4.77
N PHE A 118 0.22 7.24 -4.94
CA PHE A 118 0.34 8.69 -4.90
C PHE A 118 1.47 9.18 -5.81
N ILE A 119 1.49 10.48 -6.09
CA ILE A 119 2.57 11.14 -6.85
C ILE A 119 3.38 11.99 -5.86
N PRO A 120 4.64 11.65 -5.56
CA PRO A 120 5.44 12.41 -4.62
C PRO A 120 6.02 13.69 -5.26
N GLU A 121 6.11 14.73 -4.46
CA GLU A 121 6.81 15.97 -4.79
C GLU A 121 8.16 16.05 -4.06
N GLU A 122 9.01 17.00 -4.45
CA GLU A 122 10.31 17.25 -3.78
C GLU A 122 10.15 17.50 -2.27
N LYS A 123 9.06 18.17 -1.86
CA LYS A 123 8.78 18.47 -0.44
C LYS A 123 8.46 17.23 0.40
N ASP A 124 8.15 16.11 -0.25
CA ASP A 124 7.81 14.85 0.42
C ASP A 124 9.05 13.98 0.68
N ASP A 125 10.24 14.41 0.23
CA ASP A 125 11.49 13.70 0.50
C ASP A 125 11.80 13.62 2.00
N ASN A 126 12.27 12.46 2.44
CA ASN A 126 12.52 12.09 3.84
C ASN A 126 11.28 12.08 4.74
N ARG A 127 10.07 12.10 4.16
CA ARG A 127 8.84 11.95 4.94
C ARG A 127 8.65 10.50 5.37
N GLU A 128 8.26 10.30 6.63
CA GLU A 128 7.88 8.98 7.13
C GLU A 128 6.45 8.62 6.71
N LEU A 129 6.32 7.44 6.11
CA LEU A 129 5.06 6.83 5.73
C LEU A 129 4.78 5.64 6.64
N THR A 130 3.67 5.68 7.34
CA THR A 130 3.23 4.69 8.32
C THR A 130 1.92 4.08 7.88
N CYS A 131 1.89 2.75 7.78
CA CYS A 131 0.67 1.97 7.74
C CYS A 131 0.33 1.46 9.14
N THR A 132 -0.91 1.63 9.56
CA THR A 132 -1.42 1.15 10.85
C THR A 132 -2.55 0.16 10.60
N ALA A 133 -2.43 -1.03 11.19
CA ALA A 133 -3.50 -2.01 11.28
C ALA A 133 -4.23 -1.87 12.60
N ALA A 134 -5.55 -1.72 12.54
CA ALA A 134 -6.44 -1.73 13.70
C ALA A 134 -7.29 -3.00 13.67
N PHE A 135 -7.20 -3.78 14.75
CA PHE A 135 -7.86 -5.07 14.90
C PHE A 135 -9.10 -4.93 15.80
N ASN A 136 -9.97 -5.94 15.76
CA ASN A 136 -11.05 -6.04 16.74
C ASN A 136 -10.48 -6.11 18.16
N GLY A 137 -11.21 -5.54 19.13
CA GLY A 137 -10.73 -5.39 20.50
C GLY A 137 -9.84 -4.17 20.74
N GLY A 138 -9.61 -3.33 19.72
CA GLY A 138 -8.93 -2.03 19.85
C GLY A 138 -7.40 -2.09 19.80
N LEU A 139 -6.83 -3.28 19.57
CA LEU A 139 -5.40 -3.48 19.38
C LEU A 139 -4.94 -2.88 18.05
N LYS A 140 -3.73 -2.31 18.04
CA LYS A 140 -3.12 -1.70 16.85
C LYS A 140 -1.65 -2.07 16.72
N SER A 141 -1.20 -2.21 15.48
CA SER A 141 0.20 -2.35 15.11
C SER A 141 0.48 -1.47 13.90
N SER A 142 1.75 -1.07 13.73
CA SER A 142 2.14 -0.17 12.65
C SER A 142 3.49 -0.53 12.07
N ALA A 143 3.67 -0.23 10.79
CA ALA A 143 4.95 -0.31 10.09
C ALA A 143 5.23 1.01 9.38
N THR A 144 6.48 1.46 9.44
CA THR A 144 6.91 2.76 8.92
C THR A 144 8.11 2.59 8.00
N PHE A 145 8.18 3.41 6.95
CA PHE A 145 9.38 3.58 6.13
C PHE A 145 9.60 5.06 5.79
N THR A 146 10.84 5.43 5.47
CA THR A 146 11.20 6.78 5.03
C THR A 146 11.16 6.86 3.51
N LEU A 147 10.39 7.80 2.97
CA LEU A 147 10.27 8.02 1.53
C LEU A 147 11.51 8.77 1.01
N GLY A 148 12.22 8.16 0.06
CA GLY A 148 13.28 8.84 -0.70
C GLY A 148 12.78 9.27 -2.08
N VAL A 149 12.81 10.57 -2.38
CA VAL A 149 12.34 11.15 -3.65
C VAL A 149 13.51 11.66 -4.47
N LYS A 150 13.72 11.06 -5.65
CA LYS A 150 14.68 11.53 -6.66
C LYS A 150 14.09 12.72 -7.39
N ARG A 151 14.80 13.85 -7.37
CA ARG A 151 14.42 15.08 -8.06
C ARG A 151 14.64 14.96 -9.56
N ILE A 152 13.74 15.53 -10.34
CA ILE A 152 13.95 15.74 -11.78
C ILE A 152 14.45 17.18 -11.95
N GLU A 153 15.67 17.35 -12.45
CA GLU A 153 16.23 18.69 -12.67
C GLU A 153 15.48 19.40 -13.81
N ASN A 154 14.81 20.49 -13.47
CA ASN A 154 14.11 21.34 -14.45
C ASN A 154 14.99 22.52 -14.86
N TYR A 155 15.71 22.35 -15.98
CA TYR A 155 16.57 23.39 -16.54
C TYR A 155 15.80 24.46 -17.34
N ASN A 156 14.47 24.43 -17.41
CA ASN A 156 13.70 25.41 -18.18
C ASN A 156 14.00 26.85 -17.75
N HIS A 157 14.26 27.08 -16.45
CA HIS A 157 14.62 28.40 -15.93
C HIS A 157 16.00 28.91 -16.43
N ILE A 158 16.88 28.02 -16.90
CA ILE A 158 18.19 28.36 -17.49
C ILE A 158 18.08 28.40 -19.02
N ILE A 159 17.40 27.41 -19.61
CA ILE A 159 17.27 27.27 -21.06
C ILE A 159 16.50 28.43 -21.67
N ILE A 160 15.37 28.84 -21.06
CA ILE A 160 14.51 29.89 -21.63
C ILE A 160 15.26 31.24 -21.72
N PRO A 161 15.90 31.77 -20.66
CA PRO A 161 16.68 33.01 -20.77
C PRO A 161 17.87 32.89 -21.74
N ALA A 162 18.57 31.75 -21.76
CA ALA A 162 19.69 31.54 -22.67
C ALA A 162 19.25 31.59 -24.13
N VAL A 163 18.16 30.91 -24.49
CA VAL A 163 17.59 30.91 -25.85
C VAL A 163 17.12 32.31 -26.26
N VAL A 164 16.45 33.03 -25.36
CA VAL A 164 16.01 34.42 -25.61
C VAL A 164 17.20 35.36 -25.80
N GLY A 165 18.25 35.24 -24.97
CA GLY A 165 19.47 36.02 -25.10
C GLY A 165 20.19 35.78 -26.43
N ILE A 166 20.34 34.51 -26.84
CA ILE A 166 20.94 34.16 -28.13
C ILE A 166 20.10 34.69 -29.30
N GLY A 167 18.78 34.52 -29.23
CA GLY A 167 17.86 34.98 -30.28
C GLY A 167 17.90 36.51 -30.47
N THR A 168 17.92 37.27 -29.38
CA THR A 168 18.01 38.74 -29.43
C THR A 168 19.36 39.20 -30.00
N ALA A 169 20.48 38.60 -29.58
CA ALA A 169 21.80 38.94 -30.11
C ALA A 169 21.93 38.69 -31.62
N LEU A 170 21.37 37.58 -32.13
CA LEU A 170 21.36 37.27 -33.57
C LEU A 170 20.54 38.29 -34.37
N LEU A 171 19.35 38.67 -33.88
CA LEU A 171 18.51 39.68 -34.53
C LEU A 171 19.20 41.05 -34.58
N PHE A 172 19.81 41.48 -33.48
CA PHE A 172 20.60 42.71 -33.44
C PHE A 172 21.80 42.65 -34.39
N GLY A 173 22.52 41.53 -34.42
CA GLY A 173 23.63 41.32 -35.34
C GLY A 173 23.21 41.43 -36.81
N ILE A 174 22.12 40.78 -37.21
CA ILE A 174 21.56 40.85 -38.57
C ILE A 174 21.15 42.29 -38.93
N PHE A 175 20.48 42.98 -38.00
CA PHE A 175 20.08 44.37 -38.19
C PHE A 175 21.30 45.29 -38.40
N CYS A 176 22.34 45.14 -37.59
CA CYS A 176 23.61 45.87 -37.73
C CYS A 176 24.28 45.62 -39.09
N ILE A 177 24.30 44.36 -39.57
CA ILE A 177 24.84 44.02 -40.89
C ILE A 177 24.01 44.68 -42.01
N PHE A 178 22.68 44.66 -41.91
CA PHE A 178 21.79 45.32 -42.87
C PHE A 178 22.03 46.83 -42.91
N MET A 179 22.15 47.47 -41.75
CA MET A 179 22.44 48.90 -41.64
C MET A 179 23.82 49.25 -42.22
N ALA A 180 24.85 48.45 -41.94
CA ALA A 180 26.18 48.64 -42.50
C ALA A 180 26.20 48.50 -44.04
N LYS A 181 25.48 47.51 -44.59
CA LYS A 181 25.30 47.39 -46.05
C LYS A 181 24.62 48.63 -46.63
N LYS A 182 23.49 49.05 -46.05
CA LYS A 182 22.72 50.23 -46.50
C LYS A 182 23.57 51.51 -46.44
N TYR A 183 24.37 51.67 -45.39
CA TYR A 183 25.27 52.81 -45.22
C TYR A 183 26.38 52.83 -46.29
N LYS A 184 27.04 51.69 -46.53
CA LYS A 184 28.04 51.57 -47.62
C LYS A 184 27.44 51.87 -49.00
N THR A 185 26.23 51.39 -49.29
CA THR A 185 25.55 51.67 -50.57
C THR A 185 25.22 53.16 -50.74
N ARG A 186 24.96 53.90 -49.66
CA ARG A 186 24.74 55.35 -49.72
C ARG A 186 26.03 56.12 -50.00
N ILE A 187 27.15 55.73 -49.37
CA ILE A 187 28.46 56.37 -49.62
C ILE A 187 28.90 56.16 -51.07
N ALA A 188 28.70 54.97 -51.65
CA ALA A 188 29.08 54.69 -53.04
C ALA A 188 28.23 55.43 -54.09
N LYS A 189 27.15 56.12 -53.69
CA LYS A 189 26.28 56.92 -54.56
C LYS A 189 26.53 58.44 -54.45
N LEU A 190 27.44 58.85 -53.57
CA LEU A 190 27.97 60.22 -53.45
C LEU A 190 29.25 60.32 -54.29
#